data_AF-A0AAX3DZM9-F1
#
_entry.id   AF-A0AAX3DZM9-F1
#
_cell.length_a   1.000
_cell.length_b   1.000
_cell.length_c   1.000
_cell.angle_alpha   90.00
_cell.angle_beta   90.00
_cell.angle_gamma   90.00
#
_symmetry.space_group_name_H-M   'P 1'
#
loop_
_entity.id
_entity.type
_entity.pdbx_description
1 polymer ?
#
loop_
_entity_poly.entity_id
_entity_poly.type
_entity_poly.pdbx_seq_one_letter_code
_entity_poly.pdbx_strand_id
1 'polypeptide(L)' 'MNAPSKPRGARPITLNPPLKQHAVCIDALASTINRAIEQAEELGISSAVQLLMMARLEVDLTEIALESRTKNSA' A
#
# COMPACT_ATOMS: atom_id res chain seq x y z
N MET A 1 -5.34 59.66 14.02
CA MET A 1 -5.62 59.76 12.57
C MET A 1 -5.06 58.52 11.88
N ASN A 2 -5.84 57.98 10.94
CA ASN A 2 -5.79 56.64 10.36
C ASN A 2 -4.42 56.15 9.83
N ALA A 3 -4.10 54.89 10.10
CA ALA A 3 -3.21 54.08 9.27
C ALA A 3 -4.06 53.05 8.50
N PRO A 4 -3.97 52.94 7.16
CA PRO A 4 -4.76 51.98 6.41
C PRO A 4 -4.10 50.59 6.46
N SER A 5 -4.79 49.62 7.03
CA SER A 5 -4.42 48.20 7.01
C SER A 5 -4.50 47.66 5.57
N LYS A 6 -3.34 47.36 4.99
CA LYS A 6 -3.21 46.70 3.69
C LYS A 6 -3.69 45.23 3.83
N PRO A 7 -4.63 44.73 3.01
CA PRO A 7 -4.99 43.31 3.08
C PRO A 7 -3.82 42.48 2.54
N ARG A 8 -3.30 41.57 3.37
CA ARG A 8 -2.32 40.56 2.95
C ARG A 8 -3.01 39.67 1.91
N GLY A 9 -2.65 39.86 0.64
CA GLY A 9 -3.11 39.00 -0.44
C GLY A 9 -2.80 37.54 -0.11
N ALA A 10 -3.83 36.71 -0.05
CA ALA A 10 -3.71 35.28 0.08
C ALA A 10 -2.97 34.77 -1.16
N ARG A 11 -1.70 34.36 -0.99
CA ARG A 11 -1.02 33.56 -1.99
C ARG A 11 -1.72 32.19 -2.00
N PRO A 12 -2.10 31.65 -3.17
CA PRO A 12 -2.66 30.31 -3.21
C PRO A 12 -1.58 29.34 -2.72
N ILE A 13 -1.91 28.57 -1.69
CA ILE A 13 -1.11 27.42 -1.29
C ILE A 13 -1.18 26.46 -2.48
N THR A 14 -0.07 26.34 -3.21
CA THR A 14 0.11 25.30 -4.21
C THR A 14 -0.08 23.96 -3.50
N LEU A 15 -1.23 23.33 -3.76
CA LEU A 15 -1.51 21.95 -3.39
C LEU A 15 -0.32 21.10 -3.82
N ASN A 16 0.30 20.43 -2.85
CA ASN A 16 1.35 19.45 -3.08
C ASN A 16 1.00 18.56 -4.28
N PRO A 17 1.97 18.19 -5.14
CA PRO A 17 1.71 17.25 -6.21
C PRO A 17 1.12 15.97 -5.61
N PRO A 18 0.20 15.28 -6.31
CA PRO A 18 -0.42 14.08 -5.80
C PRO A 18 0.70 13.09 -5.52
N LEU A 19 0.80 12.65 -4.26
CA LEU A 19 1.52 11.44 -3.90
C LEU A 19 0.98 10.37 -4.83
N LYS A 20 1.75 10.01 -5.87
CA LYS A 20 1.49 8.82 -6.67
C LYS A 20 1.59 7.67 -5.68
N GLN A 21 0.45 7.30 -5.09
CA GLN A 21 0.30 6.07 -4.36
C GLN A 21 0.63 4.99 -5.39
N HIS A 22 1.87 4.52 -5.38
CA HIS A 22 2.23 3.29 -6.06
C HIS A 22 1.40 2.21 -5.38
N ALA A 23 0.21 1.95 -5.92
CA ALA A 23 -0.55 0.78 -5.58
C ALA A 23 0.39 -0.39 -5.85
N VAL A 24 0.91 -1.00 -4.77
CA VAL A 24 1.74 -2.18 -4.87
C VAL A 24 0.86 -3.24 -5.52
N CYS A 25 1.28 -3.73 -6.69
CA CYS A 25 0.54 -4.80 -7.36
C CYS A 25 0.50 -6.02 -6.43
N ILE A 26 -0.65 -6.67 -6.33
CA ILE A 26 -0.84 -7.87 -5.51
C ILE A 26 0.21 -8.93 -5.88
N ASP A 27 0.48 -9.10 -7.17
CA ASP A 27 1.55 -9.98 -7.69
C ASP A 27 2.94 -9.66 -7.14
N ALA A 28 3.27 -8.36 -7.05
CA ALA A 28 4.58 -7.93 -6.56
C ALA A 28 4.72 -8.17 -5.05
N LEU A 29 3.62 -7.99 -4.30
CA LEU A 29 3.57 -8.29 -2.87
C LEU A 29 3.70 -9.79 -2.63
N ALA A 30 2.92 -10.59 -3.36
CA ALA A 30 2.98 -12.04 -3.41
C ALA A 30 4.42 -12.57 -3.65
N SER A 31 5.08 -12.07 -4.69
CA SER A 31 6.47 -12.44 -5.01
C SER A 31 7.45 -12.06 -3.90
N THR A 32 7.26 -10.89 -3.28
CA THR A 32 8.10 -10.44 -2.16
C THR A 32 7.96 -11.34 -0.95
N ILE A 33 6.73 -11.74 -0.60
CA ILE A 33 6.47 -12.66 0.52
C ILE A 33 7.10 -14.03 0.26
N ASN A 34 6.98 -14.58 -0.95
CA ASN A 34 7.60 -15.86 -1.30
C ASN A 34 9.12 -15.82 -1.12
N ARG A 35 9.77 -14.75 -1.59
CA ARG A 35 11.22 -14.58 -1.40
C ARG A 35 11.60 -14.46 0.08
N ALA A 36 10.77 -13.79 0.90
CA ALA A 36 11.01 -13.69 2.33
C ALA A 36 10.84 -15.06 3.04
N ILE A 37 9.93 -15.92 2.57
CA ILE A 37 9.77 -17.29 3.07
C ILE A 37 11.05 -18.09 2.81
N GLU A 38 11.54 -18.08 1.56
CA GLU A 38 12.78 -18.78 1.17
C GLU A 38 13.96 -18.31 2.06
N GLN A 39 14.10 -17.00 2.26
CA GLN A 39 15.14 -16.44 3.14
C GLN A 39 14.98 -16.87 4.60
N ALA A 40 13.75 -16.91 5.11
CA ALA A 40 13.48 -17.33 6.48
C ALA A 40 13.75 -18.84 6.68
N GLU A 41 13.48 -19.67 5.66
CA GLU A 41 13.82 -21.08 5.63
C GLU A 41 15.33 -21.30 5.61
N GLU A 42 16.06 -20.59 4.74
CA GLU A 42 17.53 -20.63 4.67
C GLU A 42 18.20 -20.24 6.01
N LEU A 43 17.62 -19.28 6.72
CA LEU A 43 18.10 -18.83 8.03
C LEU A 43 17.63 -19.74 9.19
N GLY A 44 16.77 -20.72 8.92
CA GLY A 44 16.23 -21.63 9.94
C GLY A 44 15.26 -20.97 10.93
N ILE A 45 14.63 -19.85 10.58
CA ILE A 45 13.74 -19.09 11.47
C ILE A 45 12.29 -19.54 11.25
N SER A 46 11.91 -20.67 11.83
CA SER A 46 10.60 -21.30 11.58
C SER A 46 9.40 -20.41 11.92
N SER A 47 9.51 -19.56 12.95
CA SER A 47 8.42 -18.64 13.33
C SER A 47 8.18 -17.57 12.26
N ALA A 48 9.24 -17.08 11.60
CA ALA A 48 9.14 -16.13 10.52
C ALA A 48 8.51 -16.78 9.28
N VAL A 49 8.89 -18.02 8.96
CA VAL A 49 8.28 -18.80 7.88
C VAL A 49 6.76 -18.93 8.10
N GLN A 50 6.33 -19.35 9.29
CA GLN A 50 4.91 -19.49 9.60
C GLN A 50 4.13 -18.18 9.46
N LEU A 51 4.69 -17.07 9.97
CA LEU A 51 4.06 -15.75 9.85
C LEU A 51 3.95 -15.29 8.39
N LEU A 52 4.98 -15.51 7.58
CA LEU A 52 5.00 -15.13 6.18
C LEU A 52 4.05 -16.00 5.34
N MET A 53 3.94 -17.29 5.64
CA MET A 53 2.95 -18.17 5.00
C MET A 53 1.51 -17.71 5.32
N MET A 54 1.25 -17.27 6.55
CA MET A 54 -0.05 -16.70 6.91
C MET A 54 -0.33 -15.40 6.17
N ALA A 55 0.65 -14.50 6.10
CA ALA A 55 0.53 -13.27 5.33
C ALA A 55 0.27 -13.55 3.84
N ARG A 56 0.89 -14.59 3.28
CA ARG A 56 0.66 -15.01 1.90
C ARG A 56 -0.78 -15.43 1.66
N LEU A 57 -1.32 -16.26 2.56
CA LEU A 57 -2.71 -16.71 2.48
C LEU A 57 -3.69 -15.53 2.51
N GLU A 58 -3.45 -14.52 3.36
CA GLU A 58 -4.28 -13.32 3.43
C GLU A 58 -4.28 -12.52 2.11
N VAL A 59 -3.12 -12.42 1.46
CA VAL A 59 -2.99 -11.78 0.14
C VAL A 59 -3.78 -12.53 -0.92
N ASP A 60 -3.62 -13.86 -1.01
CA ASP A 60 -4.32 -14.68 -2.01
C ASP A 60 -5.85 -14.64 -1.82
N LEU A 61 -6.32 -14.69 -0.56
CA LEU A 61 -7.75 -14.57 -0.25
C LEU A 61 -8.32 -13.18 -0.60
N THR A 62 -7.52 -12.13 -0.43
CA THR A 62 -7.90 -10.77 -0.82
C THR A 62 -8.04 -10.64 -2.33
N GLU A 63 -7.11 -11.24 -3.09
CA GLU A 63 -7.18 -11.30 -4.55
C GLU A 63 -8.46 -12.00 -5.03
N ILE A 64 -8.75 -13.19 -4.48
CA ILE A 64 -9.97 -13.94 -4.79
C ILE A 64 -11.24 -13.11 -4.50
N ALA A 65 -11.27 -12.40 -3.37
CA ALA A 65 -12.39 -11.56 -3.00
C ALA A 65 -12.60 -10.39 -3.98
N LEU A 66 -11.51 -9.78 -4.48
CA LEU A 66 -11.56 -8.72 -5.49
C LEU A 66 -12.05 -9.26 -6.84
N GLU A 67 -11.55 -10.40 -7.28
CA GLU A 67 -11.99 -11.05 -8.52
C GLU A 67 -13.48 -11.43 -8.47
N SER A 68 -13.94 -11.95 -7.34
CA SER A 68 -15.34 -12.34 -7.13
C SER A 68 -16.30 -11.14 -7.23
N ARG A 69 -15.94 -9.99 -6.63
CA ARG A 69 -16.74 -8.76 -6.74
C ARG A 69 -16.80 -8.23 -8.17
N THR A 70 -15.72 -8.40 -8.93
CA THR A 70 -15.64 -7.96 -10.32
C THR A 70 -16.50 -8.84 -11.24
N LYS A 71 -16.54 -10.17 -11.01
CA LYS A 71 -17.40 -11.11 -11.76
C LYS A 71 -18.91 -10.92 -11.51
N ASN A 72 -19.30 -10.47 -10.32
CA ASN A 72 -20.72 -10.26 -9.98
C ASN A 72 -21.27 -8.88 -10.40
N SER A 73 -20.41 -7.98 -10.88
CA SER A 73 -20.79 -6.60 -11.28
C SER A 73 -20.83 -6.40 -12.79
N ALA A 74 -20.64 -7.47 -13.58
CA ALA A 74 -20.70 -7.52 -15.03
C ALA A 74 -21.94 -8.30 -15.50
#